data_AF-A0A553WL33-F1
#
_entry.id   AF-A0A553WL33-F1
#
_cell.length_a   1.000
_cell.length_b   1.000
_cell.length_c   1.000
_cell.angle_alpha   90.00
_cell.angle_beta   90.00
_cell.angle_gamma   90.00
#
_symmetry.space_group_name_H-M   'P 1'
#
loop_
_entity.id
_entity.type
_entity.pdbx_description
1 polymer ?
#
loop_
_entity_poly.entity_id
_entity_poly.type
_entity_poly.pdbx_seq_one_letter_code
_entity_poly.pdbx_strand_id
1 'polypeptide(L)'
;MGVESSIVFPNYGAIRNFEADGTDGVWLEDQQRRWYYAELQGGCQDLNFTQAIGFDTRGSATFDKFSSIIVRGWKCPLVSLVTSEKPLPRKERQKLRKAVIAAGKEVAAPSN
;
A
#
# COMPACT_ATOMS: atom_id res chain seq x y z
N MET A 1 -2.89 5.69 11.75
CA MET A 1 -2.63 4.30 11.29
C MET A 1 -2.68 3.40 12.50
N GLY A 2 -3.05 2.13 12.32
CA GLY A 2 -3.35 1.17 13.39
C GLY A 2 -2.17 0.31 13.83
N VAL A 3 -2.47 -0.91 14.28
CA VAL A 3 -1.51 -1.88 14.85
C VAL A 3 -1.00 -2.86 13.79
N GLU A 4 0.23 -3.35 13.97
CA GLU A 4 0.82 -4.42 13.15
C GLU A 4 -0.12 -5.64 13.09
N SER A 5 -0.29 -6.19 11.90
CA SER A 5 -1.36 -7.12 11.56
C SER A 5 -0.88 -8.19 10.60
N SER A 6 -1.69 -9.25 10.45
CA SER A 6 -1.48 -10.29 9.44
C SER A 6 -2.80 -10.69 8.78
N ILE A 7 -2.72 -11.14 7.53
CA ILE A 7 -3.84 -11.70 6.75
C ILE A 7 -3.54 -13.15 6.44
N VAL A 8 -4.41 -14.07 6.84
CA VAL A 8 -4.21 -15.50 6.59
C VAL A 8 -4.69 -15.85 5.18
N PHE A 9 -3.92 -16.70 4.49
CA PHE A 9 -4.24 -17.25 3.16
C PHE A 9 -4.52 -16.17 2.08
N PRO A 10 -3.61 -15.20 1.87
CA PRO A 10 -3.83 -14.09 0.93
C PRO A 10 -4.11 -14.57 -0.51
N ASN A 11 -3.50 -15.67 -0.93
CA ASN A 11 -3.63 -16.24 -2.28
C ASN A 11 -4.88 -17.11 -2.47
N TYR A 12 -5.68 -17.33 -1.42
CA TYR A 12 -6.92 -18.12 -1.47
C TYR A 12 -8.16 -17.23 -1.42
N GLY A 13 -8.05 -16.00 -1.95
CA GLY A 13 -9.15 -15.05 -2.00
C GLY A 13 -9.42 -14.31 -0.69
N ALA A 14 -8.50 -14.33 0.29
CA ALA A 14 -8.68 -13.56 1.53
C ALA A 14 -8.72 -12.04 1.28
N ILE A 15 -8.08 -11.57 0.20
CA ILE A 15 -8.04 -10.17 -0.21
C ILE A 15 -8.98 -9.98 -1.39
N ARG A 16 -9.96 -9.08 -1.24
CA ARG A 16 -11.01 -8.84 -2.23
C ARG A 16 -10.74 -7.62 -3.11
N ASN A 17 -9.96 -6.68 -2.61
CA ASN A 17 -9.66 -5.44 -3.31
C ASN A 17 -8.31 -4.86 -2.84
N PHE A 18 -7.71 -4.03 -3.68
CA PHE A 18 -6.53 -3.27 -3.31
C PHE A 18 -6.57 -1.87 -3.92
N GLU A 19 -5.96 -0.91 -3.24
CA GLU A 19 -5.80 0.45 -3.76
C GLU A 19 -4.35 0.90 -3.58
N ALA A 20 -3.71 1.30 -4.68
CA ALA A 20 -2.34 1.78 -4.64
C ALA A 20 -2.24 3.16 -3.97
N ASP A 21 -1.17 3.35 -3.19
CA ASP A 21 -0.74 4.65 -2.70
C ASP A 21 0.40 5.25 -3.51
N GLY A 22 0.29 5.28 -4.83
CA GLY A 22 1.46 5.60 -5.65
C GLY A 22 2.34 4.37 -5.77
N THR A 23 3.62 4.53 -5.42
CA THR A 23 4.61 3.45 -5.39
C THR A 23 4.92 2.97 -3.98
N ASP A 24 4.56 3.74 -2.95
CA ASP A 24 5.14 3.59 -1.61
C ASP A 24 4.37 2.62 -0.72
N GLY A 25 3.12 2.32 -1.09
CA GLY A 25 2.27 1.46 -0.30
C GLY A 25 1.01 1.04 -1.04
N VAL A 26 0.28 0.11 -0.42
CA VAL A 26 -0.98 -0.40 -0.93
C VAL A 26 -1.95 -0.63 0.22
N TRP A 27 -3.19 -0.15 0.05
CA TRP A 27 -4.29 -0.56 0.89
C TRP A 27 -4.84 -1.89 0.42
N LEU A 28 -5.08 -2.81 1.34
CA LEU A 28 -5.64 -4.12 1.10
C LEU A 28 -6.97 -4.23 1.83
N GLU A 29 -8.00 -4.73 1.14
CA GLU A 29 -9.31 -4.99 1.72
C GLU A 29 -9.51 -6.49 1.81
N ASP A 30 -9.78 -7.00 3.01
CA ASP A 30 -10.12 -8.41 3.19
C ASP A 30 -11.60 -8.71 2.89
N GLN A 31 -11.98 -9.99 2.92
CA GLN A 31 -13.37 -10.43 2.72
C GLN A 31 -14.36 -9.86 3.77
N GLN A 32 -13.88 -9.50 4.96
CA GLN A 32 -14.67 -8.89 6.02
C GLN A 32 -14.77 -7.36 5.88
N ARG A 33 -14.26 -6.79 4.77
CA ARG A 33 -14.19 -5.33 4.51
C ARG A 33 -13.32 -4.57 5.51
N ARG A 34 -12.39 -5.27 6.16
CA ARG A 34 -11.35 -4.64 6.97
C ARG A 34 -10.24 -4.17 6.06
N TRP A 35 -9.74 -2.99 6.35
CA TRP A 35 -8.69 -2.35 5.58
C TRP A 35 -7.36 -2.45 6.31
N TYR A 36 -6.33 -2.74 5.53
CA TYR A 36 -4.95 -2.81 5.96
C TYR A 36 -4.10 -1.92 5.07
N TYR A 37 -3.07 -1.32 5.62
CA TYR A 37 -2.07 -0.58 4.86
C TYR A 37 -0.76 -1.34 4.89
N ALA A 38 -0.27 -1.71 3.70
CA ALA A 38 1.04 -2.31 3.50
C ALA A 38 2.00 -1.24 2.99
N GLU A 39 2.97 -0.89 3.81
CA GLU A 39 4.06 0.00 3.42
C GLU A 39 5.15 -0.81 2.71
N LEU A 40 5.66 -0.30 1.59
CA LEU A 40 6.60 -1.02 0.72
C LEU A 40 8.01 -0.48 0.88
N GLN A 41 8.97 -1.39 1.04
CA GLN A 41 10.37 -1.06 1.17
C GLN A 41 10.92 -0.59 -0.18
N GLY A 42 11.29 0.68 -0.27
CA GLY A 42 11.85 1.27 -1.50
C GLY A 42 10.83 1.46 -2.64
N GLY A 43 9.53 1.33 -2.32
CA GLY A 43 8.44 1.43 -3.27
C GLY A 43 8.38 0.27 -4.29
N CYS A 44 7.34 0.30 -5.12
CA CYS A 44 7.05 -0.73 -6.11
C CYS A 44 6.63 -0.10 -7.43
N GLN A 45 7.45 -0.30 -8.46
CA GLN A 45 7.19 0.24 -9.79
C GLN A 45 5.89 -0.32 -10.36
N ASP A 46 5.18 0.52 -11.14
CA ASP A 46 3.91 0.19 -11.79
C ASP A 46 2.72 -0.19 -10.89
N LEU A 47 2.88 -0.17 -9.56
CA LEU A 47 1.81 -0.48 -8.60
C LEU A 47 0.55 0.37 -8.84
N ASN A 48 0.74 1.63 -9.24
CA ASN A 48 -0.37 2.57 -9.46
C ASN A 48 -1.17 2.31 -10.76
N PHE A 49 -0.63 1.47 -11.64
CA PHE A 49 -1.15 1.18 -12.98
C PHE A 49 -1.51 -0.29 -13.18
N THR A 50 -1.19 -1.16 -12.22
CA THR A 50 -1.52 -2.58 -12.28
C THR A 50 -2.97 -2.83 -11.93
N GLN A 51 -3.56 -3.84 -12.57
CA GLN A 51 -4.92 -4.31 -12.31
C GLN A 51 -4.94 -5.52 -11.37
N ALA A 52 -3.78 -6.14 -11.15
CA ALA A 52 -3.61 -7.29 -10.28
C ALA A 52 -2.27 -7.22 -9.55
N ILE A 53 -2.25 -7.76 -8.34
CA ILE A 53 -1.05 -7.98 -7.54
C ILE A 53 -1.06 -9.43 -7.03
N GLY A 54 0.13 -10.00 -6.87
CA GLY A 54 0.30 -11.28 -6.18
C GLY A 54 0.80 -11.08 -4.75
N PHE A 55 0.72 -12.12 -3.93
CA PHE A 55 1.24 -12.11 -2.56
C PHE A 55 2.29 -13.22 -2.38
N ASP A 56 3.50 -12.83 -1.98
CA ASP A 56 4.59 -13.74 -1.63
C ASP A 56 4.75 -13.76 -0.10
N THR A 57 4.26 -14.82 0.53
CA THR A 57 4.35 -15.08 1.97
C THR A 57 5.61 -15.87 2.34
N ARG A 58 6.50 -16.13 1.39
CA ARG A 58 7.75 -16.91 1.58
C ARG A 58 7.53 -18.30 2.20
N GLY A 59 6.40 -18.93 1.87
CA GLY A 59 6.02 -20.25 2.40
C GLY A 59 5.22 -20.21 3.70
N SER A 60 4.96 -19.02 4.27
CA SER A 60 4.00 -18.87 5.37
C SER A 60 2.55 -18.95 4.89
N ALA A 61 1.65 -19.32 5.79
CA ALA A 61 0.21 -19.18 5.59
C ALA A 61 -0.28 -17.73 5.78
N THR A 62 0.57 -16.85 6.30
CA THR A 62 0.22 -15.46 6.65
C THR A 62 0.94 -14.45 5.75
N PHE A 63 0.23 -13.37 5.45
CA PHE A 63 0.76 -12.15 4.86
C PHE A 63 0.94 -11.10 5.96
N ASP A 64 2.17 -10.64 6.16
CA ASP A 64 2.59 -9.69 7.20
C ASP A 64 3.80 -8.87 6.72
N LYS A 65 4.42 -8.06 7.59
CA LYS A 65 5.60 -7.26 7.23
C LYS A 65 6.80 -8.04 6.67
N PHE A 66 6.91 -9.35 6.90
CA PHE A 66 8.00 -10.16 6.35
C PHE A 66 7.71 -10.68 4.94
N SER A 67 6.51 -10.41 4.43
CA SER A 67 6.03 -10.81 3.12
C SER A 67 6.40 -9.78 2.04
N SER A 68 6.03 -10.07 0.80
CA SER A 68 6.21 -9.16 -0.34
C SER A 68 4.98 -9.18 -1.22
N ILE A 69 4.63 -8.06 -1.85
CA ILE A 69 3.69 -8.08 -2.98
C ILE A 69 4.44 -8.34 -4.28
N ILE A 70 3.75 -8.93 -5.25
CA ILE A 70 4.27 -9.15 -6.60
C ILE A 70 3.52 -8.22 -7.55
N VAL A 71 4.23 -7.30 -8.19
CA VAL A 71 3.67 -6.39 -9.20
C VAL A 71 4.38 -6.64 -10.52
N ARG A 72 3.65 -7.06 -11.56
CA ARG A 72 4.22 -7.39 -12.88
C ARG A 72 5.44 -8.32 -12.84
N GLY A 73 5.47 -9.25 -11.87
CA GLY A 73 6.58 -10.19 -11.66
C GLY A 73 7.69 -9.68 -10.73
N TRP A 74 7.67 -8.40 -10.34
CA TRP A 74 8.63 -7.83 -9.38
C TRP A 74 8.18 -8.04 -7.95
N LYS A 75 9.10 -8.49 -7.09
CA LYS A 75 8.86 -8.62 -5.65
C LYS A 75 9.16 -7.29 -4.96
N CYS A 76 8.16 -6.77 -4.25
CA CYS A 76 8.25 -5.54 -3.48
C CYS A 76 8.06 -5.88 -1.99
N PRO A 77 9.13 -5.92 -1.19
CA PRO A 77 9.07 -6.26 0.23
C PRO A 77 8.25 -5.25 1.03
N LEU A 78 7.61 -5.72 2.11
CA LEU A 78 6.92 -4.85 3.04
C LEU A 78 7.87 -4.30 4.11
N VAL A 79 7.55 -3.12 4.62
CA VAL A 79 8.11 -2.55 5.86
C VAL A 79 7.16 -2.83 7.03
N SER A 80 5.85 -2.68 6.79
CA SER A 80 4.81 -2.86 7.79
C SER A 80 3.51 -3.33 7.13
N LEU A 81 2.68 -4.05 7.90
CA LEU A 81 1.28 -4.28 7.56
C LEU A 81 0.43 -3.92 8.76
N VAL A 82 -0.33 -2.83 8.67
CA VAL A 82 -1.11 -2.31 9.81
C VAL A 82 -2.59 -2.23 9.49
N THR A 83 -3.46 -2.30 10.51
CA THR A 83 -4.86 -1.93 10.32
C THR A 83 -4.99 -0.47 9.89
N SER A 84 -5.94 -0.21 9.01
CA SER A 84 -6.16 1.11 8.43
C SER A 84 -7.64 1.36 8.22
N GLU A 85 -8.00 2.62 8.10
CA GLU A 85 -9.32 2.99 7.59
C GLU A 85 -9.35 2.80 6.07
N LYS A 86 -10.56 2.76 5.52
CA LYS A 86 -10.74 2.78 4.07
C LYS A 86 -10.03 4.02 3.48
N PRO A 87 -9.24 3.88 2.40
CA PRO A 87 -8.62 5.03 1.77
C PRO A 87 -9.67 6.04 1.30
N LEU A 88 -9.32 7.33 1.42
CA LEU A 88 -10.09 8.39 0.79
C LEU A 88 -10.17 8.16 -0.74
N PRO A 89 -11.23 8.64 -1.40
CA PRO A 89 -11.34 8.54 -2.85
C PRO A 89 -10.09 9.07 -3.55
N ARG A 90 -9.59 8.34 -4.55
CA ARG A 90 -8.34 8.66 -5.28
C ARG A 90 -8.22 10.12 -5.71
N LYS A 91 -9.30 10.74 -6.19
CA LYS A 91 -9.31 12.16 -6.61
C LYS A 91 -8.98 13.10 -5.45
N GLU A 92 -9.54 12.84 -4.28
CA GLU A 92 -9.31 13.62 -3.07
C GLU A 92 -7.88 13.42 -2.55
N ARG A 93 -7.38 12.17 -2.53
CA ARG A 93 -5.99 11.86 -2.18
C ARG A 93 -4.99 12.59 -3.08
N GLN A 94 -5.25 12.63 -4.40
CA GLN A 94 -4.40 13.36 -5.34
C GLN A 94 -4.41 14.87 -5.10
N LYS A 95 -5.56 15.45 -4.74
CA LYS A 95 -5.66 16.87 -4.40
C LYS A 95 -4.84 17.18 -3.15
N LEU A 96 -4.95 16.36 -2.10
CA LEU A 96 -4.18 16.51 -0.87
C LEU A 96 -2.68 16.37 -1.13
N ARG A 97 -2.24 15.35 -1.89
CA ARG A 97 -0.84 15.17 -2.28
C ARG A 97 -0.28 16.38 -3.03
N LYS A 98 -1.03 16.91 -4.01
CA LYS A 98 -0.62 18.13 -4.75
C LYS A 98 -0.48 19.33 -3.83
N ALA A 99 -1.40 19.51 -2.87
CA ALA A 99 -1.34 20.60 -1.91
C ALA A 99 -0.12 20.47 -0.99
N VAL A 100 0.19 19.27 -0.50
CA VAL A 100 1.38 19.01 0.34
C VAL A 100 2.67 19.29 -0.44
N ILE A 101 2.75 18.84 -1.70
CA ILE A 101 3.93 19.11 -2.55
C ILE A 101 4.08 20.61 -2.83
N ALA A 102 2.98 21.31 -3.13
CA ALA A 102 3.00 22.75 -3.35
C ALA A 102 3.47 23.51 -2.11
N ALA A 103 2.95 23.17 -0.94
CA ALA A 103 3.37 23.75 0.33
C ALA A 103 4.84 23.43 0.65
N GLY A 104 5.29 22.19 0.45
CA GLY A 104 6.69 21.81 0.66
C GLY A 104 7.66 22.55 -0.28
N LYS A 105 7.26 22.78 -1.54
CA LYS A 105 8.05 23.58 -2.49
C LYS A 105 8.12 25.05 -2.08
N GLU A 106 7.06 25.61 -1.52
CA GLU A 106 7.03 26.98 -1.00
C GLU A 106 7.91 27.14 0.25
N VAL A 107 7.92 26.14 1.14
CA VAL A 107 8.76 26.11 2.35
C VAL A 107 10.24 25.81 2.05
N ALA A 108 10.56 25.13 0.94
CA ALA A 108 11.94 24.94 0.47
C ALA A 108 12.47 26.11 -0.38
N ALA A 109 11.59 27.04 -0.77
CA ALA A 109 11.92 28.23 -1.57
C ALA A 109 11.89 29.59 -0.82
N PRO A 110 11.86 29.72 0.53
CA PRO A 110 12.04 31.02 1.14
C PRO A 110 13.48 31.50 0.85
N SER A 111 13.50 32.54 0.04
CA SER A 111 14.55 33.25 -0.65
C SER A 111 15.70 33.82 0.19
N ASN A 112 16.86 33.90 -0.51
CA ASN A 112 17.97 34.88 -0.47
C ASN A 112 18.57 35.35 0.86
#